data_AF-A0A350CMC5-F1
#
_entry.id   AF-A0A350CMC5-F1
#
_cell.length_a   1.000
_cell.length_b   1.000
_cell.length_c   1.000
_cell.angle_alpha   90.00
_cell.angle_beta   90.00
_cell.angle_gamma   90.00
#
_symmetry.space_group_name_H-M   'P 1'
#
loop_
_entity.id
_entity.type
_entity.pdbx_description
1 polymer ?
#
loop_
_entity_poly.entity_id
_entity_poly.type
_entity_poly.pdbx_seq_one_letter_code
_entity_poly.pdbx_strand_id
1 'polypeptide(L)'
;MNNTPDQSPLGKTSAYQTQYAPELLFPIPRQQKRDELAIKGTLPFFGVDIWNAYELSWLNMRGKPQVAIATISAPADSPNIVESKSFKLYLNSFNQTRLANTDALLALLREDLSNAFGAPVHVALTEPENFGKLKMGELEGLSLDRLDIDIDAYSPAPELLSANFDEAPVEETLVSNLLKSNCLVTGQPDWGSVQIRYAGPQIDQEGLLRYLIGFREHNEFHEQCVERIFMDILRQCKPSQLAVYARYTRRGGLDINPWRANFSTGRPHNLRGARQ
;
A
#
# COMPACT_ATOMS: atom_id res chain seq x y z
N MET A 1 6.93 -17.23 -16.90
CA MET A 1 7.41 -17.85 -15.65
C MET A 1 6.55 -17.26 -14.53
N ASN A 2 5.95 -18.09 -13.67
CA ASN A 2 5.15 -17.57 -12.56
C ASN A 2 6.10 -17.19 -11.41
N ASN A 3 6.41 -15.90 -11.30
CA ASN A 3 7.18 -15.37 -10.17
C ASN A 3 6.40 -15.62 -8.87
N THR A 4 7.06 -16.24 -7.89
CA THR A 4 6.48 -16.48 -6.56
C THR A 4 7.20 -15.66 -5.48
N PRO A 5 6.54 -15.30 -4.35
CA PRO A 5 7.16 -14.50 -3.29
C PRO A 5 8.49 -15.04 -2.74
N ASP A 6 8.64 -16.36 -2.67
CA ASP A 6 9.86 -17.05 -2.20
C ASP A 6 11.07 -16.89 -3.15
N GLN A 7 10.80 -16.62 -4.43
CA GLN A 7 11.84 -16.35 -5.43
C GLN A 7 12.36 -14.92 -5.34
N SER A 8 11.64 -14.01 -4.68
CA SER A 8 12.03 -12.60 -4.54
C SER A 8 13.37 -12.42 -3.79
N PRO A 9 14.05 -11.26 -3.93
CA PRO A 9 15.27 -10.97 -3.19
C PRO A 9 15.01 -10.72 -1.70
N LEU A 10 13.75 -10.60 -1.27
CA LEU A 10 13.37 -10.30 0.10
C LEU A 10 13.88 -11.39 1.07
N GLY A 11 14.47 -10.98 2.20
CA GLY A 11 15.15 -11.87 3.14
C GLY A 11 16.53 -12.41 2.73
N LYS A 12 17.00 -12.17 1.49
CA LYS A 12 18.30 -12.67 0.98
C LYS A 12 19.40 -11.60 0.98
N THR A 13 20.68 -11.97 0.96
CA THR A 13 21.77 -11.00 0.74
C THR A 13 21.80 -10.60 -0.74
N SER A 14 21.90 -9.31 -1.05
CA SER A 14 21.99 -8.79 -2.42
C SER A 14 23.25 -7.94 -2.57
N ALA A 15 23.99 -8.13 -3.67
CA ALA A 15 25.11 -7.26 -4.00
C ALA A 15 24.62 -5.86 -4.37
N TYR A 16 25.42 -4.84 -4.03
CA TYR A 16 25.10 -3.46 -4.40
C TYR A 16 25.34 -3.26 -5.90
N GLN A 17 24.30 -2.86 -6.63
CA GLN A 17 24.40 -2.61 -8.07
C GLN A 17 24.73 -1.14 -8.32
N THR A 18 25.81 -0.89 -9.06
CA THR A 18 26.33 0.48 -9.34
C THR A 18 25.95 1.00 -10.72
N GLN A 19 25.14 0.26 -11.46
CA GLN A 19 24.67 0.62 -12.80
C GLN A 19 23.17 0.47 -12.85
N TYR A 20 22.50 1.30 -13.64
CA TYR A 20 21.07 1.19 -13.91
C TYR A 20 20.69 -0.23 -14.34
N ALA A 21 19.70 -0.81 -13.67
CA ALA A 21 19.34 -2.22 -13.81
C ALA A 21 17.81 -2.42 -13.61
N PRO A 22 16.99 -2.19 -14.65
CA PRO A 22 15.53 -2.38 -14.59
C PRO A 22 15.11 -3.83 -14.35
N GLU A 23 15.95 -4.80 -14.73
CA GLU A 23 15.73 -6.24 -14.51
C GLU A 23 15.71 -6.63 -13.02
N LEU A 24 16.10 -5.74 -12.11
CA LEU A 24 15.99 -5.96 -10.66
C LEU A 24 14.54 -5.95 -10.17
N LEU A 25 13.61 -5.33 -10.89
CA LEU A 25 12.20 -5.30 -10.52
C LEU A 25 11.62 -6.71 -10.52
N PHE A 26 11.02 -7.10 -9.40
CA PHE A 26 10.43 -8.42 -9.23
C PHE A 26 8.89 -8.30 -9.12
N PRO A 27 8.17 -8.47 -10.23
CA PRO A 27 6.71 -8.43 -10.22
C PRO A 27 6.13 -9.71 -9.63
N ILE A 28 5.11 -9.56 -8.80
CA ILE A 28 4.35 -10.67 -8.19
C ILE A 28 2.89 -10.56 -8.66
N PRO A 29 2.33 -11.62 -9.28
CA PRO A 29 0.93 -11.60 -9.73
C PRO A 29 -0.04 -11.40 -8.58
N ARG A 30 -0.99 -10.46 -8.74
CA ARG A 30 -2.06 -10.24 -7.73
C ARG A 30 -2.98 -11.42 -7.59
N GLN A 31 -3.21 -12.13 -8.70
CA GLN A 31 -4.26 -13.14 -8.78
C GLN A 31 -4.09 -14.27 -7.76
N GLN A 32 -2.85 -14.70 -7.50
CA GLN A 32 -2.58 -15.77 -6.53
C GLN A 32 -3.14 -15.46 -5.15
N LYS A 33 -3.01 -14.21 -4.70
CA LYS A 33 -3.51 -13.75 -3.40
C LYS A 33 -4.99 -13.37 -3.44
N ARG A 34 -5.47 -12.90 -4.58
CA ARG A 34 -6.90 -12.64 -4.84
C ARG A 34 -7.74 -13.93 -4.87
N ASP A 35 -7.16 -15.04 -5.29
CA ASP A 35 -7.81 -16.35 -5.26
C ASP A 35 -8.14 -16.79 -3.82
N GLU A 36 -7.25 -16.53 -2.86
CA GLU A 36 -7.49 -16.75 -1.42
C GLU A 36 -8.68 -15.92 -0.91
N LEU A 37 -8.91 -14.76 -1.52
CA LEU A 37 -10.03 -13.87 -1.22
C LEU A 37 -11.24 -14.12 -2.13
N ALA A 38 -11.25 -15.19 -2.94
CA ALA A 38 -12.30 -15.48 -3.91
C ALA A 38 -12.66 -14.31 -4.86
N ILE A 39 -11.68 -13.46 -5.19
CA ILE A 39 -11.82 -12.39 -6.17
C ILE A 39 -11.50 -12.97 -7.56
N LYS A 40 -12.52 -13.06 -8.42
CA LYS A 40 -12.41 -13.60 -9.78
C LYS A 40 -13.12 -12.68 -10.77
N GLY A 41 -12.57 -12.54 -11.98
CA GLY A 41 -13.15 -11.72 -13.04
C GLY A 41 -13.11 -10.22 -12.69
N THR A 42 -14.25 -9.54 -12.82
CA THR A 42 -14.38 -8.11 -12.50
C THR A 42 -14.09 -7.86 -11.02
N LEU A 43 -13.18 -6.92 -10.73
CA LEU A 43 -12.85 -6.57 -9.36
C LEU A 43 -14.05 -5.92 -8.65
N PRO A 44 -14.32 -6.27 -7.39
CA PRO A 44 -15.39 -5.66 -6.59
C PRO A 44 -15.05 -4.25 -6.10
N PHE A 45 -13.85 -3.77 -6.46
CA PHE A 45 -13.33 -2.45 -6.15
C PHE A 45 -12.53 -1.93 -7.34
N PHE A 46 -12.41 -0.62 -7.42
CA PHE A 46 -11.29 0.05 -8.08
C PHE A 46 -10.32 0.56 -7.00
N GLY A 47 -9.14 1.00 -7.41
CA GLY A 47 -8.16 1.43 -6.41
C GLY A 47 -6.80 1.78 -6.99
N VAL A 48 -5.89 2.08 -6.08
CA VAL A 48 -4.50 2.42 -6.39
C VAL A 48 -3.61 1.98 -5.23
N ASP A 49 -2.40 1.52 -5.54
CA ASP A 49 -1.31 1.40 -4.58
C ASP A 49 -0.41 2.63 -4.75
N ILE A 50 -0.37 3.49 -3.74
CA ILE A 50 0.45 4.70 -3.74
C ILE A 50 1.76 4.40 -3.01
N TRP A 51 2.87 4.54 -3.70
CA TRP A 51 4.20 4.35 -3.15
C TRP A 51 4.88 5.69 -2.99
N ASN A 52 5.57 5.88 -1.85
CA ASN A 52 6.48 7.00 -1.67
C ASN A 52 7.91 6.47 -1.50
N ALA A 53 8.80 6.86 -2.41
CA ALA A 53 10.21 6.54 -2.35
C ALA A 53 11.01 7.77 -1.91
N TYR A 54 11.56 7.71 -0.70
CA TYR A 54 12.20 8.85 -0.04
C TYR A 54 13.72 8.93 -0.26
N GLU A 55 14.31 7.87 -0.81
CA GLU A 55 15.76 7.71 -0.97
C GLU A 55 16.18 7.71 -2.46
N LEU A 56 15.41 8.38 -3.34
CA LEU A 56 15.73 8.44 -4.76
C LEU A 56 16.90 9.41 -5.02
N SER A 57 17.97 8.90 -5.63
CA SER A 57 19.16 9.66 -6.00
C SER A 57 19.78 9.17 -7.31
N TRP A 58 20.40 10.08 -8.06
CA TRP A 58 21.12 9.80 -9.30
C TRP A 58 22.22 10.83 -9.54
N LEU A 59 23.01 10.67 -10.61
CA LEU A 59 24.03 11.65 -11.00
C LEU A 59 23.56 12.47 -12.20
N ASN A 60 23.81 13.77 -12.22
CA ASN A 60 23.72 14.53 -13.46
C ASN A 60 24.89 14.19 -14.42
N MET A 61 24.88 14.72 -15.64
CA MET A 61 25.94 14.44 -16.64
C MET A 61 27.36 14.81 -16.17
N ARG A 62 27.50 15.74 -15.21
CA ARG A 62 28.79 16.11 -14.61
C ARG A 62 29.20 15.23 -13.42
N GLY A 63 28.33 14.31 -12.99
CA GLY A 63 28.61 13.40 -11.88
C GLY A 63 28.22 13.97 -10.52
N LYS A 64 27.50 15.08 -10.48
CA LYS A 64 26.99 15.66 -9.23
C LYS A 64 25.72 14.90 -8.81
N PRO A 65 25.65 14.37 -7.58
CA PRO A 65 24.45 13.75 -7.05
C PRO A 65 23.25 14.71 -7.07
N GLN A 66 22.11 14.16 -7.45
CA GLN A 66 20.77 14.76 -7.40
C GLN A 66 19.91 13.90 -6.45
N VAL A 67 18.89 14.50 -5.86
CA VAL A 67 17.95 13.80 -4.95
C VAL A 67 16.54 14.29 -5.19
N ALA A 68 15.56 13.40 -5.01
CA ALA A 68 14.13 13.72 -5.07
C ALA A 68 13.34 12.76 -4.18
N ILE A 69 12.07 13.08 -3.93
CA ILE A 69 11.09 12.11 -3.42
C ILE A 69 10.19 11.73 -4.60
N ALA A 70 10.02 10.43 -4.85
CA ALA A 70 9.11 9.96 -5.87
C ALA A 70 7.79 9.48 -5.27
N THR A 71 6.69 9.89 -5.89
CA THR A 71 5.35 9.35 -5.67
C THR A 71 4.97 8.52 -6.88
N ILE A 72 4.66 7.24 -6.68
CA ILE A 72 4.24 6.32 -7.73
C ILE A 72 2.81 5.88 -7.43
N SER A 73 1.95 5.82 -8.43
CA SER A 73 0.59 5.33 -8.31
C SER A 73 0.36 4.22 -9.32
N ALA A 74 0.29 2.98 -8.81
CA ALA A 74 -0.01 1.80 -9.61
C ALA A 74 -1.49 1.44 -9.45
N PRO A 75 -2.25 1.24 -10.54
CA PRO A 75 -3.68 0.98 -10.43
C PRO A 75 -3.94 -0.41 -9.84
N ALA A 76 -5.00 -0.56 -9.04
CA ALA A 76 -5.30 -1.83 -8.37
C ALA A 76 -5.70 -2.96 -9.35
N ASP A 77 -6.08 -2.63 -10.59
CA ASP A 77 -6.35 -3.61 -11.65
C ASP A 77 -5.09 -4.03 -12.43
N SER A 78 -3.91 -3.51 -12.08
CA SER A 78 -2.64 -4.00 -12.61
C SER A 78 -2.48 -5.51 -12.37
N PRO A 79 -1.96 -6.28 -13.35
CA PRO A 79 -1.74 -7.72 -13.18
C PRO A 79 -0.84 -8.08 -11.99
N ASN A 80 0.14 -7.23 -11.70
CA ASN A 80 1.16 -7.48 -10.69
C ASN A 80 1.16 -6.38 -9.60
N ILE A 81 1.63 -6.75 -8.40
CA ILE A 81 2.35 -5.83 -7.52
C ILE A 81 3.85 -5.93 -7.81
N VAL A 82 4.65 -5.00 -7.27
CA VAL A 82 6.12 -5.09 -7.30
C VAL A 82 6.63 -5.31 -5.90
N GLU A 83 7.53 -6.28 -5.72
CA GLU A 83 8.11 -6.60 -4.42
C GLU A 83 8.99 -5.44 -3.92
N SER A 84 8.78 -4.97 -2.69
CA SER A 84 9.32 -3.70 -2.20
C SER A 84 10.86 -3.65 -2.11
N LYS A 85 11.53 -4.76 -1.80
CA LYS A 85 12.99 -4.82 -1.83
C LYS A 85 13.53 -4.80 -3.25
N SER A 86 12.92 -5.54 -4.18
CA SER A 86 13.27 -5.48 -5.60
C SER A 86 13.15 -4.04 -6.14
N PHE A 87 12.09 -3.32 -5.73
CA PHE A 87 11.89 -1.92 -6.07
C PHE A 87 13.00 -1.04 -5.45
N LYS A 88 13.34 -1.24 -4.18
CA LYS A 88 14.48 -0.56 -3.56
C LYS A 88 15.79 -0.76 -4.33
N LEU A 89 16.10 -2.02 -4.70
CA LEU A 89 17.32 -2.35 -5.43
C LEU A 89 17.34 -1.69 -6.81
N TYR A 90 16.20 -1.68 -7.50
CA TYR A 90 16.02 -0.94 -8.75
C TYR A 90 16.28 0.57 -8.56
N LEU A 91 15.71 1.21 -7.54
CA LEU A 91 15.96 2.63 -7.27
C LEU A 91 17.43 2.90 -6.93
N ASN A 92 18.07 2.03 -6.15
CA ASN A 92 19.49 2.15 -5.83
C ASN A 92 20.40 2.03 -7.06
N SER A 93 19.96 1.35 -8.12
CA SER A 93 20.69 1.25 -9.39
C SER A 93 20.88 2.61 -10.07
N PHE A 94 20.05 3.60 -9.74
CA PHE A 94 20.21 4.98 -10.22
C PHE A 94 21.32 5.76 -9.50
N ASN A 95 21.73 5.37 -8.28
CA ASN A 95 22.60 6.19 -7.43
C ASN A 95 23.91 6.62 -8.14
N GLN A 96 24.46 5.76 -8.99
CA GLN A 96 25.68 6.01 -9.76
C GLN A 96 25.43 6.19 -11.27
N THR A 97 24.15 6.22 -11.67
CA THR A 97 23.74 6.39 -13.06
C THR A 97 23.70 7.87 -13.43
N ARG A 98 24.34 8.22 -14.55
CA ARG A 98 24.33 9.59 -15.10
C ARG A 98 23.13 9.79 -16.00
N LEU A 99 22.31 10.79 -15.69
CA LEU A 99 21.16 11.18 -16.48
C LEU A 99 21.26 12.64 -16.91
N ALA A 100 20.68 12.95 -18.07
CA ALA A 100 20.68 14.28 -18.66
C ALA A 100 19.96 15.30 -17.76
N ASN A 101 18.78 14.92 -17.26
CA ASN A 101 17.89 15.76 -16.47
C ASN A 101 16.83 14.89 -15.75
N THR A 102 15.96 15.56 -14.98
CA THR A 102 14.85 14.94 -14.24
C THR A 102 13.83 14.27 -15.17
N ASP A 103 13.60 14.80 -16.38
CA ASP A 103 12.68 14.21 -17.36
C ASP A 103 13.16 12.84 -17.87
N ALA A 104 14.46 12.68 -18.07
CA ALA A 104 15.05 11.39 -18.45
C ALA A 104 14.85 10.34 -17.36
N LEU A 105 14.99 10.72 -16.08
CA LEU A 105 14.70 9.84 -14.95
C LEU A 105 13.22 9.46 -14.91
N LEU A 106 12.32 10.45 -15.06
CA LEU A 106 10.87 10.24 -15.08
C LEU A 106 10.44 9.28 -16.20
N ALA A 107 11.04 9.38 -17.38
CA ALA A 107 10.75 8.49 -18.50
C ALA A 107 11.10 7.04 -18.17
N LEU A 108 12.31 6.78 -17.66
CA LEU A 108 12.75 5.43 -17.27
C LEU A 108 11.86 4.85 -16.16
N LEU A 109 11.63 5.62 -15.08
CA LEU A 109 10.75 5.19 -13.98
C LEU A 109 9.35 4.82 -14.47
N ARG A 110 8.76 5.62 -15.38
CA ARG A 110 7.43 5.34 -15.92
C ARG A 110 7.42 4.08 -16.78
N GLU A 111 8.41 3.91 -17.65
CA GLU A 111 8.52 2.76 -18.53
C GLU A 111 8.72 1.47 -17.75
N ASP A 112 9.77 1.41 -16.91
CA ASP A 112 10.14 0.19 -16.19
C ASP A 112 9.06 -0.24 -15.20
N LEU A 113 8.51 0.71 -14.43
CA LEU A 113 7.47 0.39 -13.47
C LEU A 113 6.18 0.01 -14.16
N SER A 114 5.81 0.65 -15.28
CA SER A 114 4.63 0.21 -16.03
C SER A 114 4.80 -1.22 -16.56
N ASN A 115 6.01 -1.57 -17.02
CA ASN A 115 6.33 -2.93 -17.45
C ASN A 115 6.25 -3.93 -16.28
N ALA A 116 6.78 -3.59 -15.11
CA ALA A 116 6.77 -4.47 -13.94
C ALA A 116 5.34 -4.66 -13.38
N PHE A 117 4.59 -3.58 -13.17
CA PHE A 117 3.19 -3.67 -12.73
C PHE A 117 2.29 -4.32 -13.80
N GLY A 118 2.68 -4.25 -15.07
CA GLY A 118 1.89 -4.75 -16.20
C GLY A 118 0.74 -3.81 -16.58
N ALA A 119 0.79 -2.55 -16.15
CA ALA A 119 -0.20 -1.52 -16.42
C ALA A 119 0.45 -0.12 -16.31
N PRO A 120 -0.09 0.91 -17.00
CA PRO A 120 0.43 2.27 -16.88
C PRO A 120 0.42 2.78 -15.44
N VAL A 121 1.55 3.28 -14.97
CA VAL A 121 1.68 3.92 -13.66
C VAL A 121 1.86 5.43 -13.78
N HIS A 122 1.44 6.17 -12.76
CA HIS A 122 1.78 7.59 -12.65
C HIS A 122 3.02 7.75 -11.76
N VAL A 123 3.96 8.59 -12.19
CA VAL A 123 5.17 8.95 -11.43
C VAL A 123 5.28 10.47 -11.37
N ALA A 124 5.43 10.99 -10.16
CA ALA A 124 5.69 12.38 -9.85
C ALA A 124 6.93 12.52 -8.96
N LEU A 125 7.75 13.54 -9.20
CA LEU A 125 8.93 13.83 -8.40
C LEU A 125 8.74 15.14 -7.65
N THR A 126 9.10 15.14 -6.37
CA THR A 126 9.29 16.35 -5.58
C THR A 126 10.79 16.62 -5.50
N GLU A 127 11.23 17.71 -6.10
CA GLU A 127 12.63 18.16 -6.07
C GLU A 127 12.94 18.99 -4.80
N PRO A 128 14.22 19.18 -4.42
CA PRO A 128 14.62 19.75 -3.13
C PRO A 128 14.01 21.13 -2.82
N GLU A 129 13.84 21.99 -3.82
CA GLU A 129 13.20 23.30 -3.72
C GLU A 129 11.73 23.23 -3.27
N ASN A 130 11.09 22.07 -3.42
CA ASN A 130 9.71 21.82 -3.03
C ASN A 130 9.58 21.02 -1.73
N PHE A 131 10.68 20.55 -1.13
CA PHE A 131 10.63 19.78 0.13
C PHE A 131 9.96 20.57 1.27
N GLY A 132 10.21 21.87 1.37
CA GLY A 132 9.58 22.73 2.39
C GLY A 132 8.07 22.90 2.24
N LYS A 133 7.49 22.48 1.11
CA LYS A 133 6.03 22.51 0.85
C LYS A 133 5.33 21.23 1.28
N LEU A 134 6.08 20.16 1.59
CA LEU A 134 5.51 18.89 2.04
C LEU A 134 4.88 19.07 3.42
N LYS A 135 3.67 18.55 3.57
CA LYS A 135 2.91 18.60 4.82
C LYS A 135 2.70 17.19 5.35
N MET A 136 2.70 17.07 6.67
CA MET A 136 2.18 15.88 7.33
C MET A 136 0.65 15.97 7.44
N GLY A 137 -0.01 14.81 7.49
CA GLY A 137 -1.46 14.74 7.67
C GLY A 137 -1.89 13.34 8.09
N GLU A 138 -2.75 13.28 9.10
CA GLU A 138 -3.33 12.03 9.60
C GLU A 138 -4.60 11.67 8.82
N LEU A 139 -5.01 10.41 8.95
CA LEU A 139 -6.30 9.95 8.42
C LEU A 139 -7.44 10.57 9.24
N GLU A 140 -8.42 11.13 8.54
CA GLU A 140 -9.60 11.76 9.16
C GLU A 140 -10.68 10.71 9.48
N GLY A 141 -11.42 10.89 10.57
CA GLY A 141 -12.51 10.01 10.97
C GLY A 141 -12.58 9.82 12.48
N LEU A 142 -13.59 9.06 12.92
CA LEU A 142 -13.72 8.67 14.33
C LEU A 142 -12.74 7.54 14.65
N SER A 143 -11.85 7.79 15.61
CA SER A 143 -10.85 6.79 16.00
C SER A 143 -11.51 5.62 16.73
N LEU A 144 -11.34 4.40 16.20
CA LEU A 144 -11.72 3.16 16.87
C LEU A 144 -10.87 2.91 18.12
N ASP A 145 -9.62 3.38 18.13
CA ASP A 145 -8.65 3.18 19.20
C ASP A 145 -9.06 3.82 20.55
N ARG A 146 -10.16 4.58 20.58
CA ARG A 146 -10.78 5.12 21.80
C ARG A 146 -11.50 4.05 22.64
N LEU A 147 -11.84 2.92 22.03
CA LEU A 147 -12.57 1.84 22.70
C LEU A 147 -11.64 1.13 23.69
N ASP A 148 -12.12 0.98 24.91
CA ASP A 148 -11.41 0.25 25.97
C ASP A 148 -11.96 -1.18 26.02
N ILE A 149 -11.22 -2.12 25.42
CA ILE A 149 -11.65 -3.50 25.19
C ILE A 149 -10.53 -4.50 25.50
N ASP A 150 -10.91 -5.68 25.99
CA ASP A 150 -9.99 -6.80 26.17
C ASP A 150 -9.75 -7.55 24.86
N ILE A 151 -8.48 -7.88 24.57
CA ILE A 151 -8.08 -8.67 23.39
C ILE A 151 -7.46 -9.98 23.84
N ASP A 152 -8.02 -11.09 23.35
CA ASP A 152 -7.63 -12.46 23.67
C ASP A 152 -7.19 -13.28 22.43
N ALA A 153 -7.40 -12.75 21.22
CA ALA A 153 -7.00 -13.38 19.96
C ALA A 153 -6.30 -12.40 19.00
N TYR A 154 -5.28 -12.89 18.28
CA TYR A 154 -4.45 -12.10 17.36
C TYR A 154 -4.39 -12.71 15.94
N SER A 155 -5.51 -13.29 15.51
CA SER A 155 -5.72 -13.76 14.14
C SER A 155 -6.93 -13.06 13.54
N PRO A 156 -6.92 -12.68 12.24
CA PRO A 156 -8.05 -12.02 11.61
C PRO A 156 -9.23 -12.99 11.55
N ALA A 157 -10.35 -12.58 12.15
CA ALA A 157 -11.57 -13.37 12.30
C ALA A 157 -12.75 -12.61 11.68
N PRO A 158 -13.09 -12.84 10.40
CA PRO A 158 -14.17 -12.12 9.71
C PRO A 158 -15.54 -12.24 10.40
N GLU A 159 -15.78 -13.29 11.18
CA GLU A 159 -16.98 -13.50 11.98
C GLU A 159 -17.19 -12.46 13.09
N LEU A 160 -16.15 -11.70 13.46
CA LEU A 160 -16.27 -10.56 14.38
C LEU A 160 -16.87 -9.33 13.71
N LEU A 161 -16.92 -9.29 12.37
CA LEU A 161 -17.54 -8.20 11.64
C LEU A 161 -19.05 -8.41 11.59
N SER A 162 -19.79 -7.46 12.15
CA SER A 162 -21.24 -7.43 12.09
C SER A 162 -21.73 -6.01 11.84
N ALA A 163 -23.00 -5.88 11.45
CA ALA A 163 -23.64 -4.58 11.25
C ALA A 163 -25.12 -4.65 11.63
N ASN A 164 -25.69 -3.51 12.01
CA ASN A 164 -27.10 -3.41 12.35
C ASN A 164 -27.96 -3.27 11.09
N PHE A 165 -28.69 -4.33 10.75
CA PHE A 165 -29.56 -4.39 9.56
C PHE A 165 -30.99 -3.93 9.82
N ASP A 166 -31.37 -3.70 11.07
CA ASP A 166 -32.73 -3.31 11.47
C ASP A 166 -32.89 -1.78 11.57
N GLU A 167 -31.78 -1.03 11.48
CA GLU A 167 -31.75 0.43 11.52
C GLU A 167 -31.50 1.07 10.15
N ALA A 168 -31.75 2.39 10.07
CA ALA A 168 -31.49 3.16 8.86
C ALA A 168 -29.98 3.18 8.54
N PRO A 169 -29.58 3.13 7.26
CA PRO A 169 -28.18 3.23 6.87
C PRO A 169 -27.51 4.53 7.36
N VAL A 170 -26.24 4.43 7.71
CA VAL A 170 -25.39 5.55 8.13
C VAL A 170 -24.30 5.82 7.10
N GLU A 171 -23.71 7.02 7.17
CA GLU A 171 -22.43 7.33 6.53
C GLU A 171 -21.40 7.61 7.62
N GLU A 172 -20.36 6.78 7.70
CA GLU A 172 -19.31 6.92 8.71
C GLU A 172 -17.92 6.85 8.08
N THR A 173 -16.96 7.49 8.76
CA THR A 173 -15.53 7.33 8.49
C THR A 173 -14.84 6.98 9.80
N LEU A 174 -14.28 5.78 9.85
CA LEU A 174 -13.62 5.20 11.01
C LEU A 174 -12.12 5.09 10.73
N VAL A 175 -11.29 5.32 11.75
CA VAL A 175 -9.83 5.21 11.63
C VAL A 175 -9.22 4.40 12.76
N SER A 176 -8.13 3.70 12.48
CA SER A 176 -7.30 3.05 13.50
C SER A 176 -5.82 3.19 13.17
N ASN A 177 -5.01 3.47 14.18
CA ASN A 177 -3.54 3.48 14.09
C ASN A 177 -2.92 2.15 14.57
N LEU A 178 -3.74 1.17 14.93
CA LEU A 178 -3.32 -0.09 15.54
C LEU A 178 -3.10 -1.21 14.51
N LEU A 179 -3.30 -0.95 13.22
CA LEU A 179 -3.04 -1.93 12.18
C LEU A 179 -1.56 -2.31 12.19
N LYS A 180 -1.32 -3.59 12.47
CA LYS A 180 -0.02 -4.23 12.36
C LYS A 180 -0.21 -5.57 11.70
N SER A 181 0.66 -5.93 10.77
CA SER A 181 0.78 -7.27 10.23
C SER A 181 2.25 -7.72 10.25
N ASN A 182 2.55 -8.85 9.64
CA ASN A 182 3.91 -9.34 9.43
C ASN A 182 4.15 -9.50 7.93
N CYS A 183 5.35 -9.18 7.50
CA CYS A 183 5.74 -9.32 6.11
C CYS A 183 5.84 -10.80 5.74
N LEU A 184 5.08 -11.21 4.73
CA LEU A 184 4.95 -12.61 4.29
C LEU A 184 6.29 -13.35 4.08
N VAL A 185 7.34 -12.66 3.66
CA VAL A 185 8.64 -13.28 3.33
C VAL A 185 9.64 -13.22 4.48
N THR A 186 9.59 -12.16 5.31
CA THR A 186 10.64 -11.92 6.34
C THR A 186 10.15 -12.13 7.77
N GLY A 187 8.84 -12.20 7.99
CA GLY A 187 8.24 -12.22 9.32
C GLY A 187 8.40 -10.92 10.11
N GLN A 188 9.05 -9.90 9.54
CA GLN A 188 9.27 -8.62 10.20
C GLN A 188 7.92 -7.87 10.36
N PRO A 189 7.76 -7.02 11.39
CA PRO A 189 6.51 -6.32 11.67
C PRO A 189 6.23 -5.18 10.69
N ASP A 190 5.04 -5.15 10.13
CA ASP A 190 4.52 -4.07 9.30
C ASP A 190 3.57 -3.21 10.14
N TRP A 191 3.76 -1.89 10.11
CA TRP A 191 2.96 -0.94 10.88
C TRP A 191 2.18 -0.05 9.93
N GLY A 192 0.92 0.19 10.24
CA GLY A 192 0.09 1.07 9.44
C GLY A 192 -1.03 1.74 10.23
N SER A 193 -1.65 2.70 9.56
CA SER A 193 -2.94 3.24 9.95
C SER A 193 -3.95 2.92 8.84
N VAL A 194 -5.21 2.73 9.18
CA VAL A 194 -6.28 2.41 8.23
C VAL A 194 -7.48 3.33 8.44
N GLN A 195 -8.08 3.76 7.33
CA GLN A 195 -9.34 4.49 7.26
C GLN A 195 -10.36 3.63 6.53
N ILE A 196 -11.55 3.52 7.10
CA ILE A 196 -12.69 2.83 6.53
C ILE A 196 -13.82 3.84 6.42
N ARG A 197 -14.14 4.23 5.18
CA ARG A 197 -15.28 5.10 4.87
C ARG A 197 -16.36 4.26 4.23
N TYR A 198 -17.58 4.34 4.74
CA TYR A 198 -18.68 3.54 4.22
C TYR A 198 -20.04 4.24 4.31
N ALA A 199 -20.97 3.78 3.47
CA ALA A 199 -22.40 4.05 3.58
C ALA A 199 -23.15 2.71 3.61
N GLY A 200 -24.02 2.49 4.59
CA GLY A 200 -24.73 1.22 4.75
C GLY A 200 -25.19 0.93 6.18
N PRO A 201 -25.56 -0.32 6.48
CA PRO A 201 -25.82 -0.78 7.85
C PRO A 201 -24.68 -0.38 8.80
N GLN A 202 -25.00 0.14 9.98
CA GLN A 202 -23.97 0.61 10.91
C GLN A 202 -23.12 -0.56 11.40
N ILE A 203 -21.81 -0.48 11.19
CA ILE A 203 -20.85 -1.52 11.55
C ILE A 203 -20.62 -1.50 13.06
N ASP A 204 -20.61 -2.68 13.70
CA ASP A 204 -20.21 -2.81 15.09
C ASP A 204 -18.73 -2.46 15.27
N GLN A 205 -18.47 -1.37 16.01
CA GLN A 205 -17.14 -0.77 16.09
C GLN A 205 -16.17 -1.59 16.96
N GLU A 206 -16.65 -2.28 17.99
CA GLU A 206 -15.80 -3.17 18.80
C GLU A 206 -15.36 -4.39 17.97
N GLY A 207 -16.30 -5.07 17.31
CA GLY A 207 -16.01 -6.18 16.40
C GLY A 207 -15.04 -5.80 15.28
N LEU A 208 -15.22 -4.61 14.70
CA LEU A 208 -14.28 -4.08 13.70
C LEU A 208 -12.88 -3.84 14.30
N LEU A 209 -12.77 -3.25 15.49
CA LEU A 209 -11.48 -3.03 16.12
C LEU A 209 -10.77 -4.36 16.44
N ARG A 210 -11.48 -5.34 17.00
CA ARG A 210 -10.95 -6.69 17.26
C ARG A 210 -10.46 -7.35 15.96
N TYR A 211 -11.23 -7.25 14.87
CA TYR A 211 -10.85 -7.75 13.56
C TYR A 211 -9.55 -7.11 13.05
N LEU A 212 -9.42 -5.78 13.13
CA LEU A 212 -8.21 -5.06 12.71
C LEU A 212 -6.98 -5.44 13.57
N ILE A 213 -7.15 -5.59 14.89
CA ILE A 213 -6.10 -6.07 15.80
C ILE A 213 -5.73 -7.53 15.50
N GLY A 214 -6.67 -8.33 14.99
CA GLY A 214 -6.43 -9.70 14.56
C GLY A 214 -5.32 -9.84 13.51
N PHE A 215 -5.01 -8.79 12.74
CA PHE A 215 -3.89 -8.83 11.80
C PHE A 215 -2.51 -8.88 12.47
N ARG A 216 -2.41 -8.64 13.78
CA ARG A 216 -1.14 -8.42 14.50
C ARG A 216 -0.10 -9.51 14.28
N GLU A 217 -0.50 -10.77 14.16
CA GLU A 217 0.41 -11.89 13.89
C GLU A 217 0.27 -12.44 12.47
N HIS A 218 -0.60 -11.86 11.65
CA HIS A 218 -0.92 -12.33 10.31
C HIS A 218 0.17 -11.96 9.29
N ASN A 219 0.53 -12.92 8.44
CA ASN A 219 1.53 -12.75 7.39
C ASN A 219 0.87 -12.37 6.07
N GLU A 220 1.07 -11.14 5.59
CA GLU A 220 0.44 -10.67 4.35
C GLU A 220 1.20 -9.50 3.73
N PHE A 221 1.02 -9.28 2.42
CA PHE A 221 1.44 -8.02 1.79
C PHE A 221 0.47 -6.90 2.14
N HIS A 222 0.93 -5.65 2.09
CA HIS A 222 0.12 -4.49 2.46
C HIS A 222 -1.11 -4.38 1.57
N GLU A 223 -0.93 -4.56 0.26
CA GLU A 223 -1.97 -4.54 -0.75
C GLU A 223 -3.02 -5.62 -0.51
N GLN A 224 -2.57 -6.83 -0.16
CA GLN A 224 -3.47 -7.95 0.11
C GLN A 224 -4.23 -7.75 1.43
N CYS A 225 -3.58 -7.24 2.47
CA CYS A 225 -4.25 -6.92 3.74
C CYS A 225 -5.40 -5.93 3.54
N VAL A 226 -5.20 -4.88 2.74
CA VAL A 226 -6.28 -3.93 2.41
C VAL A 226 -7.39 -4.57 1.57
N GLU A 227 -7.04 -5.42 0.60
CA GLU A 227 -8.04 -6.17 -0.18
C GLU A 227 -8.84 -7.12 0.71
N ARG A 228 -8.21 -7.77 1.70
CA ARG A 228 -8.90 -8.63 2.68
C ARG A 228 -9.87 -7.84 3.54
N ILE A 229 -9.41 -6.75 4.16
CA ILE A 229 -10.25 -5.86 4.97
C ILE A 229 -11.47 -5.41 4.15
N PHE A 230 -11.25 -4.97 2.92
CA PHE A 230 -12.32 -4.56 2.02
C PHE A 230 -13.32 -5.69 1.77
N MET A 231 -12.84 -6.89 1.40
CA MET A 231 -13.71 -8.01 1.05
C MET A 231 -14.49 -8.57 2.24
N ASP A 232 -13.86 -8.65 3.42
CA ASP A 232 -14.50 -9.16 4.61
C ASP A 232 -15.61 -8.21 5.09
N ILE A 233 -15.34 -6.89 5.11
CA ILE A 233 -16.37 -5.88 5.41
C ILE A 233 -17.49 -5.91 4.37
N LEU A 234 -17.15 -5.99 3.08
CA LEU A 234 -18.16 -6.03 2.02
C LEU A 234 -19.10 -7.23 2.16
N ARG A 235 -18.58 -8.40 2.55
CA ARG A 235 -19.36 -9.63 2.72
C ARG A 235 -20.21 -9.63 3.98
N GLN A 236 -19.62 -9.24 5.11
CA GLN A 236 -20.25 -9.36 6.42
C GLN A 236 -21.20 -8.20 6.70
N CYS A 237 -20.74 -6.97 6.45
CA CYS A 237 -21.47 -5.75 6.79
C CYS A 237 -22.34 -5.22 5.63
N LYS A 238 -22.08 -5.68 4.39
CA LYS A 238 -22.83 -5.34 3.17
C LYS A 238 -23.09 -3.84 2.96
N PRO A 239 -22.08 -2.95 3.14
CA PRO A 239 -22.26 -1.55 2.82
C PRO A 239 -22.51 -1.34 1.32
N SER A 240 -23.34 -0.35 0.97
CA SER A 240 -23.56 0.02 -0.43
C SER A 240 -22.37 0.78 -1.01
N GLN A 241 -21.66 1.53 -0.15
CA GLN A 241 -20.42 2.24 -0.47
C GLN A 241 -19.35 1.86 0.53
N LEU A 242 -18.17 1.50 0.07
CA LEU A 242 -17.02 1.17 0.91
C LEU A 242 -15.74 1.69 0.26
N ALA A 243 -14.90 2.30 1.07
CA ALA A 243 -13.53 2.66 0.76
C ALA A 243 -12.63 2.31 1.94
N VAL A 244 -11.56 1.55 1.68
CA VAL A 244 -10.54 1.19 2.67
C VAL A 244 -9.22 1.77 2.19
N TYR A 245 -8.59 2.59 3.03
CA TYR A 245 -7.28 3.18 2.77
C TYR A 245 -6.32 2.84 3.90
N ALA A 246 -5.23 2.13 3.61
CA ALA A 246 -4.17 1.94 4.60
C ALA A 246 -2.91 2.71 4.20
N ARG A 247 -2.18 3.14 5.22
CA ARG A 247 -0.94 3.90 5.11
C ARG A 247 0.12 3.28 5.98
N TYR A 248 1.02 2.53 5.35
CA TYR A 248 2.06 1.79 6.07
C TYR A 248 3.31 2.65 6.27
N THR A 249 4.10 2.31 7.29
CA THR A 249 5.42 2.89 7.52
C THR A 249 6.42 2.37 6.50
N ARG A 250 7.43 3.18 6.16
CA ARG A 250 8.43 2.77 5.16
C ARG A 250 9.27 1.57 5.61
N ARG A 251 9.69 0.77 4.65
CA ARG A 251 10.79 -0.21 4.77
C ARG A 251 11.85 0.07 3.72
N GLY A 252 13.08 0.26 4.18
CA GLY A 252 14.22 0.50 3.28
C GLY A 252 14.02 1.67 2.32
N GLY A 253 13.40 2.76 2.80
CA GLY A 253 13.21 3.98 2.03
C GLY A 253 11.91 4.07 1.23
N LEU A 254 11.07 3.03 1.21
CA LEU A 254 9.78 3.02 0.50
C LEU A 254 8.61 2.68 1.43
N ASP A 255 7.52 3.45 1.34
CA ASP A 255 6.22 3.06 1.90
C ASP A 255 5.20 2.69 0.81
N ILE A 256 4.15 1.99 1.20
CA ILE A 256 3.03 1.57 0.34
C ILE A 256 1.73 1.97 1.04
N ASN A 257 0.82 2.58 0.29
CA ASN A 257 -0.47 3.05 0.77
C ASN A 257 -1.57 2.52 -0.15
N PRO A 258 -2.05 1.28 0.07
CA PRO A 258 -3.08 0.69 -0.75
C PRO A 258 -4.44 1.31 -0.45
N TRP A 259 -5.16 1.66 -1.50
CA TRP A 259 -6.52 2.18 -1.45
C TRP A 259 -7.46 1.36 -2.33
N ARG A 260 -8.62 0.97 -1.80
CA ARG A 260 -9.66 0.19 -2.48
C ARG A 260 -11.03 0.82 -2.23
N ALA A 261 -11.85 0.98 -3.27
CA ALA A 261 -13.17 1.57 -3.17
C ALA A 261 -14.16 1.00 -4.20
N ASN A 262 -15.46 0.98 -3.92
CA ASN A 262 -16.51 0.64 -4.89
C ASN A 262 -17.39 1.82 -5.32
N PHE A 263 -17.08 3.04 -4.87
CA PHE A 263 -17.85 4.24 -5.16
C PHE A 263 -16.95 5.45 -5.36
N SER A 264 -17.43 6.43 -6.12
CA SER A 264 -16.64 7.62 -6.45
C SER A 264 -16.49 8.56 -5.26
N THR A 265 -15.32 8.54 -4.61
CA THR A 265 -14.95 9.46 -3.52
C THR A 265 -13.95 10.55 -3.93
N GLY A 266 -13.42 10.48 -5.15
CA GLY A 266 -12.12 11.06 -5.48
C GLY A 266 -10.96 10.21 -4.93
N ARG A 267 -9.73 10.46 -5.40
CA ARG A 267 -8.53 9.77 -4.88
C ARG A 267 -8.22 10.24 -3.45
N PRO A 268 -7.72 9.36 -2.56
CA PRO A 268 -7.34 9.78 -1.22
C PRO A 268 -6.14 10.73 -1.25
N HIS A 269 -6.02 11.59 -0.24
CA HIS A 269 -4.85 12.44 -0.05
C HIS A 269 -3.60 11.58 0.31
N ASN A 270 -2.42 12.01 -0.15
CA ASN A 270 -1.13 11.34 0.11
C ASN A 270 -0.24 12.14 1.07
N LEU A 271 -0.83 12.73 2.13
CA LEU A 271 -0.10 13.58 3.09
C LEU A 271 0.61 12.74 4.14
N ARG A 272 1.93 12.51 4.09
CA ARG A 272 2.64 11.61 5.03
C ARG A 272 2.17 11.69 6.51
N GLY A 273 1.78 10.57 7.12
CA GLY A 273 1.43 10.49 8.55
C GLY A 273 2.67 10.55 9.46
N ALA A 274 2.48 10.71 10.76
CA ALA A 274 3.56 10.93 11.73
C ALA A 274 4.58 9.78 11.80
N ARG A 275 4.15 8.54 11.54
CA ARG A 275 4.99 7.32 11.63
C ARG A 275 5.62 6.89 10.29
N GLN A 276 5.23 7.51 9.17
CA GLN A 276 5.56 7.01 7.83
C GLN A 276 6.98 7.31 7.36
#